data_AF-A0A7Y2NUK0-F1
#
_entry.id   AF-A0A7Y2NUK0-F1
#
_cell.length_a   1.000
_cell.length_b   1.000
_cell.length_c   1.000
_cell.angle_alpha   90.00
_cell.angle_beta   90.00
_cell.angle_gamma   90.00
#
_symmetry.space_group_name_H-M   'P 1'
#
loop_
_entity.id
_entity.type
_entity.pdbx_description
1 polymer ?
#
loop_
_entity_poly.entity_id
_entity_poly.type
_entity_poly.pdbx_seq_one_letter_code
_entity_poly.pdbx_strand_id
1 'polypeptide(L)'
;LDPDAWLANCSAPEAVTTALDTLGTFGKPFGGYANGFQQITKEFLKDKPTVDALSARPEMTPERYADIAMSWVDRGATIVGGCCEIGPAHIRAIADRLTAAGHNIV
;
A
#
# COMPACT_ATOMS: atom_id res chain seq x y z
N LEU A 1 -9.11 0.26 -24.23
CA LEU A 1 -7.94 0.84 -23.53
C LEU A 1 -7.17 -0.34 -22.97
N ASP A 2 -5.89 -0.48 -23.31
CA ASP A 2 -4.99 -1.50 -22.76
C ASP A 2 -4.14 -0.83 -21.68
N PRO A 3 -4.39 -1.08 -20.39
CA PRO A 3 -3.66 -0.41 -19.32
C PRO A 3 -2.23 -0.97 -19.19
N ASP A 4 -1.30 -0.10 -18.82
CA ASP A 4 0.10 -0.48 -18.55
C ASP A 4 0.25 -1.23 -17.22
N ALA A 5 -0.63 -0.99 -16.24
CA ALA A 5 -0.58 -1.63 -14.93
C ALA A 5 -1.94 -1.68 -14.21
N TRP A 6 -2.03 -2.56 -13.21
CA TRP A 6 -3.18 -2.69 -12.30
C TRP A 6 -2.78 -2.41 -10.85
N LEU A 7 -3.48 -1.49 -10.18
CA LEU A 7 -3.11 -1.07 -8.83
C LEU A 7 -4.31 -1.11 -7.87
N ALA A 8 -4.07 -1.55 -6.64
CA ALA A 8 -5.02 -1.43 -5.53
C ALA A 8 -4.48 -0.45 -4.49
N ASN A 9 -5.29 0.53 -4.09
CA ASN A 9 -4.81 1.57 -3.18
C ASN A 9 -5.84 2.06 -2.16
N CYS A 10 -5.32 2.80 -1.18
CA CYS A 10 -6.08 3.51 -0.14
C CYS A 10 -7.10 2.67 0.65
N SER A 11 -6.95 1.35 0.60
CA SER A 11 -7.63 0.40 1.46
C SER A 11 -6.67 -0.06 2.56
N ALA A 12 -7.20 -0.80 3.53
CA ALA A 12 -6.38 -1.42 4.57
C ALA A 12 -5.31 -2.35 3.93
N PRO A 13 -4.11 -2.45 4.52
CA PRO A 13 -3.05 -3.32 3.99
C PRO A 13 -3.49 -4.74 3.70
N GLU A 14 -4.36 -5.30 4.54
CA GLU A 14 -4.89 -6.65 4.40
C GLU A 14 -5.76 -6.79 3.13
N ALA A 15 -6.59 -5.79 2.85
CA ALA A 15 -7.44 -5.75 1.65
C ALA A 15 -6.61 -5.56 0.37
N VAL A 16 -5.59 -4.68 0.42
CA VAL A 16 -4.64 -4.52 -0.70
C VAL A 16 -3.91 -5.84 -0.95
N THR A 17 -3.44 -6.51 0.09
CA THR A 17 -2.75 -7.81 -0.02
C THR A 17 -3.62 -8.83 -0.73
N THR A 18 -4.89 -8.99 -0.33
CA THR A 18 -5.83 -9.91 -1.00
C THR A 18 -6.09 -9.52 -2.46
N ALA A 19 -6.17 -8.21 -2.77
CA ALA A 19 -6.38 -7.76 -4.13
C ALA A 19 -5.21 -8.13 -5.05
N LEU A 20 -3.96 -8.08 -4.56
CA LEU A 20 -2.77 -8.39 -5.34
C LEU A 20 -2.79 -9.83 -5.88
N ASP A 21 -3.33 -10.79 -5.13
CA ASP A 21 -3.46 -12.17 -5.59
C ASP A 21 -4.35 -12.27 -6.85
N THR A 22 -5.33 -11.38 -6.98
CA THR A 22 -6.18 -11.29 -8.17
C THR A 22 -5.49 -10.49 -9.28
N LEU A 23 -4.91 -9.34 -8.96
CA LEU A 23 -4.28 -8.46 -9.94
C LEU A 23 -3.10 -9.12 -10.66
N GLY A 24 -2.33 -9.96 -9.96
CA GLY A 24 -1.24 -10.73 -10.53
C GLY A 24 -1.66 -11.71 -11.64
N THR A 25 -2.96 -12.02 -11.76
CA THR A 25 -3.49 -12.91 -12.81
C THR A 25 -3.73 -12.22 -14.15
N PHE A 26 -3.66 -10.88 -14.19
CA PHE A 26 -4.04 -10.11 -15.38
C PHE A 26 -2.92 -9.90 -16.41
N GLY A 27 -1.74 -10.48 -16.18
CA GLY A 27 -0.64 -10.50 -17.17
C GLY A 27 -0.01 -9.14 -17.48
N LYS A 28 -0.21 -8.15 -16.60
CA LYS A 28 0.41 -6.81 -16.67
C LYS A 28 1.13 -6.52 -15.34
N PRO A 29 2.09 -5.58 -15.31
CA PRO A 29 2.61 -5.04 -14.05
C PRO A 29 1.50 -4.71 -13.07
N PHE A 30 1.72 -5.01 -11.80
CA PHE A 30 0.73 -4.77 -10.76
C PHE A 30 1.37 -4.39 -9.44
N GLY A 31 0.55 -3.86 -8.54
CA GLY A 31 1.07 -3.30 -7.31
C GLY A 31 0.01 -2.72 -6.39
N GLY A 32 0.49 -2.16 -5.28
CA GLY A 32 -0.40 -1.61 -4.26
C GLY A 32 0.24 -0.60 -3.34
N TYR A 33 -0.61 0.29 -2.82
CA TYR A 33 -0.24 1.34 -1.87
C TYR A 33 -1.41 1.60 -0.91
N ALA A 34 -1.36 0.91 0.23
CA ALA A 34 -2.40 0.91 1.25
C ALA A 34 -2.42 2.20 2.08
N ASN A 35 -3.52 2.43 2.82
CA ASN A 35 -3.60 3.47 3.84
C ASN A 35 -3.05 2.97 5.20
N GLY A 36 -2.82 3.90 6.13
CA GLY A 36 -2.41 3.63 7.52
C GLY A 36 -3.52 3.80 8.57
N PHE A 37 -4.80 3.73 8.20
CA PHE A 37 -5.93 3.98 9.12
C PHE A 37 -6.42 2.71 9.84
N GLN A 38 -6.85 2.80 11.09
CA GLN A 38 -7.35 1.63 11.86
C GLN A 38 -8.58 1.03 11.21
N GLN A 39 -9.59 1.85 10.97
CA GLN A 39 -10.85 1.45 10.34
C GLN A 39 -11.44 2.63 9.59
N ILE A 40 -11.88 2.40 8.35
CA ILE A 40 -12.75 3.35 7.65
C ILE A 40 -14.14 3.25 8.29
N THR A 41 -14.55 4.28 9.03
CA THR A 41 -15.84 4.30 9.73
C THR A 41 -17.00 4.57 8.77
N LYS A 42 -18.22 4.17 9.13
CA LYS A 42 -19.42 4.50 8.33
C LYS A 42 -19.64 6.01 8.26
N GLU A 43 -19.15 6.74 9.26
CA GLU A 43 -19.12 8.20 9.32
C GLU A 43 -18.21 8.80 8.23
N PHE A 44 -17.08 8.16 7.90
CA PHE A 44 -16.24 8.54 6.76
C PHE A 44 -16.92 8.31 5.39
N LEU A 45 -18.02 7.54 5.34
CA LEU A 45 -18.79 7.35 4.10
C LEU A 45 -19.93 8.37 3.94
N LYS A 46 -20.09 9.32 4.88
CA LYS A 46 -21.09 10.41 4.81
C LYS A 46 -20.50 11.67 4.16
N ASP A 47 -21.36 12.65 3.89
CA ASP A 47 -21.02 13.90 3.17
C ASP A 47 -19.80 14.63 3.76
N LYS A 48 -18.80 14.86 2.90
CA LYS A 48 -17.52 15.55 3.16
C LYS A 48 -16.59 14.83 4.15
N PRO A 49 -16.08 13.63 3.80
CA PRO A 49 -15.14 12.95 4.66
C PRO A 49 -13.77 13.63 4.59
N THR A 50 -13.41 14.35 5.65
CA THR A 50 -12.01 14.70 5.87
C THR A 50 -11.34 13.51 6.54
N VAL A 51 -10.10 13.25 6.14
CA VAL A 51 -9.27 12.22 6.77
C VAL A 51 -9.07 12.45 8.27
N ASP A 52 -9.30 13.68 8.76
CA ASP A 52 -9.26 14.05 10.18
C ASP A 52 -10.22 13.22 11.06
N ALA A 53 -11.28 12.65 10.47
CA ALA A 53 -12.24 11.80 11.19
C ALA A 53 -11.75 10.35 11.37
N LEU A 54 -10.60 9.98 10.79
CA LEU A 54 -10.02 8.64 10.87
C LEU A 54 -8.81 8.64 11.81
N SER A 55 -8.73 7.61 12.66
CA SER A 55 -7.56 7.39 13.51
C SER A 55 -6.50 6.59 12.76
N ALA A 56 -5.28 7.10 12.73
CA ALA A 56 -4.11 6.35 12.29
C ALA A 56 -3.94 5.08 13.15
N ARG A 57 -3.39 4.03 12.55
CA ARG A 57 -2.88 2.83 13.23
C ARG A 57 -1.58 3.20 13.94
N PRO A 58 -1.54 3.32 15.27
CA PRO A 58 -0.28 3.61 15.98
C PRO A 58 0.78 2.52 15.75
N GLU A 59 0.35 1.30 15.41
CA GLU A 59 1.22 0.19 15.04
C GLU A 59 1.76 0.25 13.60
N MET A 60 1.27 1.18 12.77
CA MET A 60 1.74 1.35 11.39
C MET A 60 3.02 2.19 11.33
N THR A 61 4.07 1.68 11.97
CA THR A 61 5.40 2.31 11.90
C THR A 61 6.01 2.17 10.50
N PRO A 62 7.01 3.00 10.14
CA PRO A 62 7.75 2.85 8.89
C PRO A 62 8.24 1.43 8.62
N GLU A 63 8.81 0.77 9.62
CA GLU A 63 9.36 -0.58 9.53
C GLU A 63 8.26 -1.59 9.30
N ARG A 64 7.14 -1.46 10.02
CA ARG A 64 6.00 -2.36 9.87
C ARG A 64 5.39 -2.26 8.48
N TYR A 65 5.23 -1.05 7.95
CA TYR A 65 4.71 -0.85 6.62
C TYR A 65 5.69 -1.35 5.54
N ALA A 66 7.00 -1.20 5.77
CA ALA A 66 8.02 -1.77 4.88
C ALA A 66 7.97 -3.31 4.85
N ASP A 67 7.77 -3.98 5.98
CA ASP A 67 7.60 -5.44 6.01
C ASP A 67 6.36 -5.89 5.20
N ILE A 68 5.27 -5.12 5.29
CA ILE A 68 4.06 -5.36 4.49
C ILE A 68 4.36 -5.18 3.01
N ALA A 69 5.01 -4.08 2.62
CA ALA A 69 5.35 -3.80 1.23
C ALA A 69 6.29 -4.87 0.64
N MET A 70 7.28 -5.35 1.40
CA MET A 70 8.13 -6.45 0.99
C MET A 70 7.33 -7.73 0.75
N SER A 71 6.31 -8.00 1.58
CA SER A 71 5.42 -9.14 1.34
C SER A 71 4.64 -9.01 0.03
N TRP A 72 4.34 -7.80 -0.44
CA TRP A 72 3.73 -7.59 -1.75
C TRP A 72 4.72 -7.86 -2.89
N VAL A 73 5.97 -7.45 -2.70
CA VAL A 73 7.06 -7.77 -3.65
C VAL A 73 7.30 -9.27 -3.75
N ASP A 74 7.25 -10.01 -2.64
CA ASP A 74 7.33 -11.48 -2.63
C ASP A 74 6.20 -12.15 -3.43
N ARG A 75 5.06 -11.46 -3.60
CA ARG A 75 3.92 -11.90 -4.43
C ARG A 75 4.07 -11.49 -5.90
N GLY A 76 5.15 -10.81 -6.27
CA GLY A 76 5.41 -10.33 -7.62
C GLY A 76 4.95 -8.90 -7.91
N ALA A 77 4.52 -8.14 -6.90
CA ALA A 77 4.22 -6.72 -7.09
C ALA A 77 5.49 -5.97 -7.51
N THR A 78 5.37 -5.15 -8.55
CA THR A 78 6.48 -4.35 -9.11
C THR A 78 6.30 -2.86 -8.85
N ILE A 79 5.15 -2.46 -8.31
CA ILE A 79 4.81 -1.07 -7.97
C ILE A 79 4.32 -1.06 -6.52
N VAL A 80 5.06 -0.42 -5.63
CA VAL A 80 4.71 -0.29 -4.20
C VAL A 80 4.85 1.16 -3.75
N GLY A 81 3.99 1.58 -2.83
CA GLY A 81 4.00 2.95 -2.31
C GLY A 81 3.11 3.12 -1.09
N GLY A 82 2.72 4.36 -0.79
CA GLY A 82 1.83 4.72 0.31
C GLY A 82 0.61 5.50 -0.14
N CYS A 83 -0.51 5.38 0.57
CA CYS A 83 -1.67 6.28 0.45
C CYS A 83 -1.79 7.15 1.72
N CYS A 84 -3.01 7.41 2.20
CA CYS A 84 -3.24 8.19 3.42
C CYS A 84 -2.52 7.59 4.64
N GLU A 85 -1.95 8.45 5.49
CA GLU A 85 -1.16 8.10 6.69
C GLU A 85 0.14 7.31 6.45
N ILE A 86 0.57 7.19 5.19
CA ILE A 86 1.88 6.62 4.85
C ILE A 86 2.77 7.76 4.35
N GLY A 87 3.68 8.20 5.22
CA GLY A 87 4.50 9.38 5.03
C GLY A 87 5.91 9.10 4.48
N PRO A 88 6.75 10.15 4.37
CA PRO A 88 8.12 10.02 3.86
C PRO A 88 8.99 9.01 4.62
N ALA A 89 8.80 8.89 5.93
CA ALA A 89 9.53 7.91 6.75
C ALA A 89 9.21 6.47 6.33
N HIS A 90 7.94 6.16 6.06
CA HIS A 90 7.52 4.85 5.55
C HIS A 90 8.09 4.57 4.17
N ILE A 91 8.04 5.54 3.25
CA ILE A 91 8.61 5.41 1.91
C ILE A 91 10.12 5.18 1.98
N ARG A 92 10.83 5.88 2.88
CA ARG A 92 12.26 5.65 3.11
C ARG A 92 12.53 4.22 3.57
N ALA A 93 11.77 3.73 4.54
CA ALA A 93 11.91 2.36 5.04
C ALA A 93 11.66 1.31 3.93
N ILE A 94 10.67 1.53 3.06
CA ILE A 94 10.44 0.66 1.88
C ILE A 94 11.67 0.69 0.95
N ALA A 95 12.15 1.88 0.59
CA ALA A 95 13.30 2.02 -0.31
C ALA A 95 14.55 1.34 0.25
N ASP A 96 14.77 1.41 1.56
CA ASP A 96 15.88 0.76 2.25
C ASP A 96 15.78 -0.76 2.17
N ARG A 97 14.59 -1.32 2.43
CA ARG A 97 14.38 -2.77 2.32
C ARG A 97 14.54 -3.27 0.88
N LEU A 98 14.01 -2.54 -0.10
CA LEU A 98 14.15 -2.88 -1.52
C LEU A 98 15.62 -2.88 -1.95
N THR A 99 16.36 -1.83 -1.60
CA THR A 99 17.78 -1.70 -1.92
C THR A 99 18.61 -2.78 -1.23
N ALA A 100 18.35 -3.04 0.05
CA ALA A 100 19.05 -4.09 0.81
C ALA A 100 18.77 -5.51 0.27
N ALA A 101 17.58 -5.73 -0.28
CA ALA A 101 17.22 -6.99 -0.96
C ALA A 101 17.73 -7.07 -2.41
N GLY A 102 18.43 -6.05 -2.91
CA GLY A 102 19.03 -6.03 -4.25
C GLY A 102 18.07 -5.65 -5.38
N HIS A 103 16.90 -5.09 -5.07
CA HIS A 103 16.00 -4.56 -6.09
C HIS A 103 16.49 -3.22 -6.63
N ASN A 104 16.22 -2.96 -7.90
CA ASN A 104 16.40 -1.65 -8.52
C ASN A 104 15.11 -0.82 -8.40
N ILE A 105 15.21 0.39 -7.87
CA ILE A 105 14.09 1.35 -7.80
C ILE A 105 14.19 2.26 -9.03
N VAL A 106 13.11 2.35 -9.81
CA VAL A 106 13.03 3.08 -11.09
C VAL A 106 12.08 4.25 -11.05
#